data_AF-A0AB72ZWT9-F1
#
_entry.id   AF-A0AB72ZWT9-F1
#
_cell.length_a   1.000
_cell.length_b   1.000
_cell.length_c   1.000
_cell.angle_alpha   90.00
_cell.angle_beta   90.00
_cell.angle_gamma   90.00
#
_symmetry.space_group_name_H-M   'P 1'
#
loop_
_entity.id
_entity.type
_entity.pdbx_description
1 polymer ?
#
loop_
_entity_poly.entity_id
_entity_poly.type
_entity_poly.pdbx_seq_one_letter_code
_entity_poly.pdbx_strand_id
1 'polypeptide(L)'
;MNNAVLFSQSNLNLYYSWLGRIVSDQFIGFTLTPYLRKNIKNFEVSAGRVQTPALSILVELDRKIQAFEQKNNDEKLSYSIEAIIDALGSQISIALVEENKMKVFETKELAQNFLNDLKNNLNPLAFLDAIEQKDKEKAPPKPFTTSNLLKDGVRILEMGVKQIQEHAQKLFEAGLITYIRTDSEALSEEYLQEHEAFFESIYPSVYEYREYRAGKNSQAEVHEAIRITRPHCYEDLKKVCEEHNITDIDDLKVYTLIFFNTICSQSKNAIYENTTLNFKVKTYRFKCSFSQLKSKGFKAIKDSEEEKDEEEIESDLDFSSLQLKTQMPILDFHIKEIKAKSPSPYTESTFIAMMETCGIGRPSTYTSVFEILKNKNYITLEGKNRKITPTALGKSIVDFFLNDSQTQWIAISKVDDSFTKKLEEMLDMIIEDGKSAYLDLMQNIQKRLGTEISNLYRNNSNDNASATKKEMIPPTEKQLNFVETIEKTLQIKASDMIKKDKFACMKFIEEHSKKMPKKDK
;
A
#
# COMPACT_ATOMS: atom_id res chain seq x y z
N MET A 1 -25.38 -11.31 30.06
CA MET A 1 -25.88 -9.91 30.02
C MET A 1 -25.53 -9.12 31.28
N ASN A 2 -25.46 -9.72 32.47
CA ASN A 2 -25.22 -8.96 33.72
C ASN A 2 -23.86 -8.22 33.81
N ASN A 3 -22.87 -8.59 32.99
CA ASN A 3 -21.56 -7.91 32.90
C ASN A 3 -21.43 -7.04 31.63
N ALA A 4 -22.51 -6.80 30.88
CA ALA A 4 -22.44 -5.99 29.67
C ALA A 4 -22.29 -4.51 30.03
N VAL A 5 -21.19 -3.91 29.60
CA VAL A 5 -20.95 -2.47 29.76
C VAL A 5 -21.84 -1.70 28.79
N LEU A 6 -22.46 -0.60 29.25
CA LEU A 6 -23.27 0.25 28.40
C LEU A 6 -22.45 0.78 27.22
N PHE A 7 -23.05 0.86 26.04
CA PHE A 7 -22.38 1.36 24.83
C PHE A 7 -21.75 2.75 25.05
N SER A 8 -22.44 3.62 25.80
CA SER A 8 -21.97 4.96 26.16
C SER A 8 -20.69 4.96 27.01
N GLN A 9 -20.37 3.83 27.65
CA GLN A 9 -19.22 3.65 28.55
C GLN A 9 -18.13 2.75 27.94
N SER A 10 -18.39 2.11 26.79
CA SER A 10 -17.43 1.20 26.13
C SER A 10 -17.05 1.64 24.72
N ASN A 11 -18.03 1.92 23.86
CA ASN A 11 -17.83 2.04 22.41
C ASN A 11 -18.12 3.44 21.84
N LEU A 12 -18.48 4.40 22.69
CA LEU A 12 -18.92 5.72 22.24
C LEU A 12 -17.82 6.48 21.45
N ASN A 13 -16.56 6.35 21.86
CA ASN A 13 -15.44 6.97 21.16
C ASN A 13 -15.15 6.29 19.81
N LEU A 14 -15.22 4.95 19.76
CA LEU A 14 -15.14 4.19 18.50
C LEU A 14 -16.25 4.62 17.52
N TYR A 15 -17.47 4.85 18.03
CA TYR A 15 -18.56 5.41 17.24
C TYR A 15 -18.25 6.81 16.71
N TYR A 16 -17.69 7.71 17.53
CA TYR A 16 -17.31 9.04 17.06
C TYR A 16 -16.23 9.00 16.00
N SER A 17 -15.25 8.10 16.12
CA SER A 17 -14.21 7.92 15.10
C SER A 17 -14.81 7.41 13.79
N TRP A 18 -15.66 6.38 13.87
CA TRP A 18 -16.43 5.87 12.72
C TRP A 18 -17.29 6.95 12.06
N LEU A 19 -18.01 7.74 12.87
CA LEU A 19 -18.84 8.84 12.39
C LEU A 19 -17.98 9.92 11.71
N GLY A 20 -16.86 10.29 12.31
CA GLY A 20 -15.85 11.20 11.75
C GLY A 20 -15.43 10.79 10.36
N ARG A 21 -15.10 9.52 10.18
CA ARG A 21 -14.72 8.97 8.89
C ARG A 21 -15.83 9.11 7.85
N ILE A 22 -17.05 8.63 8.16
CA ILE A 22 -18.17 8.68 7.22
C ILE A 22 -18.52 10.12 6.84
N VAL A 23 -18.65 11.00 7.83
CA VAL A 23 -19.03 12.39 7.59
C VAL A 23 -17.93 13.13 6.82
N SER A 24 -16.65 12.87 7.12
CA SER A 24 -15.53 13.45 6.37
C SER A 24 -15.52 13.04 4.90
N ASP A 25 -15.72 11.74 4.62
CA ASP A 25 -15.77 11.21 3.26
C ASP A 25 -16.96 11.79 2.48
N GLN A 26 -18.14 11.86 3.11
CA GLN A 26 -19.32 12.48 2.52
C GLN A 26 -19.13 13.97 2.25
N PHE A 27 -18.57 14.71 3.21
CA PHE A 27 -18.44 16.15 3.10
C PHE A 27 -17.43 16.57 2.03
N ILE A 28 -16.28 15.89 1.96
CA ILE A 28 -15.30 16.08 0.89
C ILE A 28 -15.89 15.65 -0.46
N GLY A 29 -16.50 14.47 -0.52
CA GLY A 29 -17.08 13.91 -1.73
C GLY A 29 -18.17 14.78 -2.33
N PHE A 30 -19.15 15.22 -1.52
CA PHE A 30 -20.26 16.08 -1.98
C PHE A 30 -19.84 17.50 -2.31
N THR A 31 -18.73 17.99 -1.78
CA THR A 31 -18.20 19.32 -2.09
C THR A 31 -17.34 19.31 -3.36
N LEU A 32 -16.38 18.38 -3.45
CA LEU A 32 -15.39 18.37 -4.53
C LEU A 32 -15.86 17.64 -5.79
N THR A 33 -16.73 16.62 -5.67
CA THR A 33 -17.20 15.88 -6.86
C THR A 33 -17.99 16.76 -7.83
N PRO A 34 -18.97 17.58 -7.40
CA PRO A 34 -19.65 18.51 -8.32
C PRO A 34 -18.69 19.51 -8.96
N TYR A 35 -17.70 20.00 -8.20
CA TYR A 35 -16.68 20.92 -8.68
C TYR A 35 -15.81 20.26 -9.78
N LEU A 36 -15.35 19.04 -9.54
CA LEU A 36 -14.61 18.22 -10.51
C LEU A 36 -15.41 17.96 -11.78
N ARG A 37 -16.66 17.49 -11.64
CA ARG A 37 -17.55 17.14 -12.77
C ARG A 37 -17.80 18.33 -13.68
N LYS A 38 -18.00 19.52 -13.11
CA LYS A 38 -18.25 20.74 -13.88
C LYS A 38 -17.05 21.09 -14.77
N ASN A 39 -15.83 20.95 -14.25
CA ASN A 39 -14.62 21.35 -14.96
C ASN A 39 -14.15 20.29 -15.96
N ILE A 40 -14.20 19.00 -15.61
CA ILE A 40 -13.81 17.90 -16.50
C ILE A 40 -14.92 17.53 -17.51
N LYS A 41 -16.16 18.01 -17.31
CA LYS A 41 -17.35 17.71 -18.14
C LYS A 41 -17.63 16.22 -18.29
N ASN A 42 -17.35 15.45 -17.24
CA ASN A 42 -17.67 14.04 -17.16
C ASN A 42 -18.46 13.79 -15.87
N PHE A 43 -19.64 13.18 -15.95
CA PHE A 43 -20.50 12.95 -14.79
C PHE A 43 -20.13 11.70 -13.99
N GLU A 44 -19.31 10.82 -14.55
CA GLU A 44 -18.92 9.55 -13.92
C GLU A 44 -17.76 9.73 -12.92
N VAL A 45 -17.07 10.88 -12.96
CA VAL A 45 -15.95 11.19 -12.08
C VAL A 45 -16.41 11.53 -10.66
N SER A 46 -15.52 11.27 -9.70
CA SER A 46 -15.70 11.50 -8.27
C SER A 46 -14.37 11.83 -7.61
N ALA A 47 -14.43 12.73 -6.65
CA ALA A 47 -13.32 13.03 -5.75
C ALA A 47 -13.54 12.30 -4.43
N GLY A 48 -12.46 11.84 -3.80
CA GLY A 48 -12.54 11.11 -2.54
C GLY A 48 -11.31 11.36 -1.69
N ARG A 49 -11.51 11.47 -0.37
CA ARG A 49 -10.48 11.81 0.61
C ARG A 49 -9.25 10.89 0.55
N VAL A 50 -9.47 9.60 0.26
CA VAL A 50 -8.41 8.58 0.18
C VAL A 50 -8.12 8.17 -1.27
N GLN A 51 -9.15 8.10 -2.11
CA GLN A 51 -9.03 7.70 -3.52
C GLN A 51 -8.18 8.69 -4.32
N THR A 52 -8.42 10.00 -4.15
CA THR A 52 -7.71 11.05 -4.89
C THR A 52 -6.21 11.10 -4.58
N PRO A 53 -5.75 11.10 -3.31
CA PRO A 53 -4.31 11.06 -3.03
C PRO A 53 -3.67 9.73 -3.45
N ALA A 54 -4.35 8.59 -3.31
CA ALA A 54 -3.84 7.31 -3.79
C ALA A 54 -3.63 7.33 -5.32
N LEU A 55 -4.61 7.86 -6.08
CA LEU A 55 -4.46 8.06 -7.52
C LEU A 55 -3.33 9.03 -7.87
N SER A 56 -3.13 10.09 -7.08
CA SER A 56 -2.05 11.05 -7.28
C SER A 56 -0.66 10.40 -7.18
N ILE A 57 -0.45 9.51 -6.20
CA ILE A 57 0.82 8.76 -6.06
C ILE A 57 1.08 7.89 -7.29
N LEU A 58 0.04 7.22 -7.80
CA LEU A 58 0.14 6.40 -9.00
C LEU A 58 0.52 7.25 -10.23
N VAL A 59 -0.11 8.41 -10.39
CA VAL A 59 0.20 9.36 -11.49
C VAL A 59 1.60 9.94 -11.35
N GLU A 60 2.07 10.25 -10.14
CA GLU A 60 3.44 10.72 -9.92
C GLU A 60 4.47 9.67 -10.33
N LEU A 61 4.26 8.40 -9.95
CA LEU A 61 5.15 7.31 -10.33
C LEU A 61 5.14 7.09 -11.85
N ASP A 62 3.97 7.08 -12.47
CA ASP A 62 3.85 6.96 -13.93
C ASP A 62 4.61 8.07 -14.66
N ARG A 63 4.52 9.33 -14.19
CA ARG A 63 5.32 10.43 -14.75
C ARG A 63 6.81 10.23 -14.59
N LYS A 64 7.27 9.69 -13.46
CA LYS A 64 8.69 9.35 -13.25
C LYS A 64 9.15 8.26 -14.23
N ILE A 65 8.29 7.28 -14.50
CA ILE A 65 8.55 6.21 -15.48
C ILE A 65 8.61 6.80 -16.88
N GLN A 66 7.64 7.60 -17.29
CA GLN A 66 7.61 8.24 -18.61
C GLN A 66 8.81 9.17 -18.81
N ALA A 67 9.18 9.97 -17.80
CA ALA A 67 10.36 10.82 -17.84
C ALA A 67 11.64 10.00 -17.94
N PHE A 68 11.73 8.85 -17.24
CA PHE A 68 12.84 7.93 -17.39
C PHE A 68 12.89 7.33 -18.80
N GLU A 69 11.76 6.91 -19.36
CA GLU A 69 11.68 6.33 -20.71
C GLU A 69 12.09 7.32 -21.79
N GLN A 70 11.78 8.61 -21.63
CA GLN A 70 12.17 9.69 -22.55
C GLN A 70 13.68 10.01 -22.54
N LYS A 71 14.42 9.62 -21.50
CA LYS A 71 15.88 9.79 -21.47
C LYS A 71 16.55 9.01 -22.60
N ASN A 72 17.62 9.58 -23.13
CA ASN A 72 18.43 8.90 -24.15
C ASN A 72 19.08 7.64 -23.57
N ASN A 73 19.43 6.68 -24.42
CA ASN A 73 20.05 5.43 -23.96
C ASN A 73 21.36 5.70 -23.19
N ASP A 74 22.14 6.67 -23.63
CA ASP A 74 23.39 7.05 -22.96
C ASP A 74 23.16 7.59 -21.55
N GLU A 75 22.05 8.30 -21.30
CA GLU A 75 21.67 8.82 -19.97
C GLU A 75 21.14 7.72 -19.02
N LYS A 76 20.82 6.54 -19.57
CA LYS A 76 20.40 5.35 -18.83
C LYS A 76 21.56 4.37 -18.61
N LEU A 77 22.73 4.67 -19.17
CA LEU A 77 23.91 3.84 -19.06
C LEU A 77 24.92 4.53 -18.15
N SER A 78 25.52 3.71 -17.32
CA SER A 78 26.74 4.05 -16.62
C SER A 78 27.68 2.86 -16.73
N TYR A 79 28.95 3.06 -16.48
CA TYR A 79 29.97 2.07 -16.77
C TYR A 79 30.76 1.78 -15.50
N SER A 80 31.12 0.53 -15.28
CA SER A 80 32.09 0.14 -14.24
C SER A 80 33.18 -0.71 -14.89
N ILE A 81 34.28 -0.87 -14.18
CA ILE A 81 35.40 -1.70 -14.64
C ILE A 81 35.48 -2.92 -13.74
N GLU A 82 35.52 -4.07 -14.37
CA GLU A 82 35.76 -5.35 -13.72
C GLU A 82 37.07 -5.95 -14.27
N ALA A 83 37.77 -6.70 -13.42
CA ALA A 83 38.92 -7.50 -13.80
C ALA A 83 38.58 -8.98 -13.56
N ILE A 84 38.94 -9.84 -14.49
CA ILE A 84 38.85 -11.29 -14.34
C ILE A 84 40.20 -11.77 -13.83
N ILE A 85 40.22 -12.39 -12.65
CA ILE A 85 41.42 -12.97 -12.04
C ILE A 85 41.36 -14.50 -12.05
N ASP A 86 42.53 -15.12 -12.11
CA ASP A 86 42.71 -16.54 -11.79
C ASP A 86 43.02 -16.67 -10.29
N ALA A 87 42.03 -17.09 -9.53
CA ALA A 87 42.15 -17.42 -8.12
C ALA A 87 42.25 -18.93 -7.96
N LEU A 88 43.48 -19.45 -7.94
CA LEU A 88 43.79 -20.87 -7.71
C LEU A 88 43.07 -21.83 -8.68
N GLY A 89 42.99 -21.47 -9.97
CA GLY A 89 42.33 -22.25 -11.01
C GLY A 89 40.86 -21.89 -11.23
N SER A 90 40.31 -20.96 -10.46
CA SER A 90 38.94 -20.46 -10.60
C SER A 90 38.93 -19.03 -11.12
N GLN A 91 38.12 -18.75 -12.14
CA GLN A 91 37.96 -17.39 -12.66
C GLN A 91 36.98 -16.59 -11.82
N ILE A 92 37.41 -15.44 -11.31
CA ILE A 92 36.60 -14.55 -10.47
C ILE A 92 36.58 -13.16 -11.07
N SER A 93 35.41 -12.53 -11.09
CA SER A 93 35.27 -11.11 -11.43
C SER A 93 35.44 -10.25 -10.17
N ILE A 94 36.35 -9.27 -10.21
CA ILE A 94 36.55 -8.26 -9.17
C ILE A 94 36.21 -6.88 -9.73
N ALA A 95 35.45 -6.07 -9.00
CA ALA A 95 34.97 -4.76 -9.43
C ALA A 95 35.84 -3.62 -8.88
N LEU A 96 36.14 -2.62 -9.71
CA LEU A 96 36.86 -1.40 -9.31
C LEU A 96 36.04 -0.61 -8.29
N VAL A 97 36.72 -0.13 -7.24
CA VAL A 97 36.09 0.65 -6.18
C VAL A 97 36.79 1.95 -5.85
N GLU A 98 35.99 2.91 -5.38
CA GLU A 98 36.39 4.21 -4.86
C GLU A 98 35.59 4.46 -3.58
N GLU A 99 36.25 4.84 -2.49
CA GLU A 99 35.62 5.00 -1.16
C GLU A 99 34.75 3.81 -0.72
N ASN A 100 35.23 2.59 -0.97
CA ASN A 100 34.55 1.31 -0.70
C ASN A 100 33.24 1.07 -1.47
N LYS A 101 32.89 1.92 -2.44
CA LYS A 101 31.76 1.75 -3.35
C LYS A 101 32.25 1.42 -4.76
N MET A 102 31.40 0.76 -5.55
CA MET A 102 31.70 0.50 -6.95
C MET A 102 31.96 1.84 -7.66
N LYS A 103 33.10 1.95 -8.34
CA LYS A 103 33.40 3.15 -9.12
C LYS A 103 32.58 3.12 -10.40
N VAL A 104 31.83 4.19 -10.63
CA VAL A 104 30.94 4.33 -11.78
C VAL A 104 31.41 5.51 -12.63
N PHE A 105 31.44 5.30 -13.94
CA PHE A 105 31.77 6.29 -14.95
C PHE A 105 30.49 6.67 -15.71
N GLU A 106 30.30 7.97 -15.96
CA GLU A 106 29.13 8.49 -16.65
C GLU A 106 29.12 8.12 -18.14
N THR A 107 30.30 7.99 -18.76
CA THR A 107 30.43 7.68 -20.19
C THR A 107 31.39 6.54 -20.46
N LYS A 108 31.18 5.86 -21.59
CA LYS A 108 32.06 4.77 -22.05
C LYS A 108 33.48 5.27 -22.31
N GLU A 109 33.61 6.50 -22.80
CA GLU A 109 34.91 7.11 -23.09
C GLU A 109 35.73 7.33 -21.81
N LEU A 110 35.12 7.84 -20.74
CA LEU A 110 35.79 7.99 -19.44
C LEU A 110 36.24 6.63 -18.88
N ALA A 111 35.40 5.61 -18.98
CA ALA A 111 35.75 4.25 -18.57
C ALA A 111 36.88 3.66 -19.45
N GLN A 112 36.86 3.91 -20.76
CA GLN A 112 37.87 3.41 -21.70
C GLN A 112 39.22 4.09 -21.48
N ASN A 113 39.25 5.41 -21.26
CA ASN A 113 40.47 6.15 -20.96
C ASN A 113 41.09 5.62 -19.66
N PHE A 114 40.28 5.45 -18.61
CA PHE A 114 40.74 4.85 -17.37
C PHE A 114 41.26 3.42 -17.58
N LEU A 115 40.55 2.60 -18.37
CA LEU A 115 40.97 1.23 -18.65
C LEU A 115 42.29 1.18 -19.42
N ASN A 116 42.51 2.08 -20.38
CA ASN A 116 43.75 2.17 -21.13
C ASN A 116 44.93 2.55 -20.21
N ASP A 117 44.74 3.50 -19.29
CA ASP A 117 45.74 3.86 -18.29
C ASP A 117 46.04 2.71 -17.32
N LEU A 118 45.00 1.98 -16.94
CA LEU A 118 45.13 0.75 -16.15
C LEU A 118 45.90 -0.32 -16.94
N LYS A 119 45.70 -0.41 -18.27
CA LYS A 119 46.34 -1.38 -19.15
C LYS A 119 47.77 -1.01 -19.61
N ASN A 120 48.18 0.25 -19.51
CA ASN A 120 49.54 0.66 -19.88
C ASN A 120 50.59 0.09 -18.91
N ASN A 121 51.71 -0.44 -19.44
CA ASN A 121 52.84 -1.05 -18.68
C ASN A 121 52.48 -2.30 -17.85
N LEU A 122 51.61 -3.17 -18.35
CA LEU A 122 51.04 -4.26 -17.57
C LEU A 122 51.91 -5.52 -17.43
N ASN A 123 52.16 -5.89 -16.17
CA ASN A 123 52.27 -7.29 -15.71
C ASN A 123 51.27 -7.45 -14.54
N PRO A 124 49.94 -7.40 -14.79
CA PRO A 124 48.95 -7.13 -13.76
C PRO A 124 48.72 -8.36 -12.92
N LEU A 125 49.26 -8.31 -11.71
CA LEU A 125 48.85 -9.20 -10.64
C LEU A 125 47.86 -8.45 -9.76
N ALA A 126 46.73 -9.08 -9.46
CA ALA A 126 45.85 -8.63 -8.41
C ALA A 126 46.45 -9.09 -7.07
N PHE A 127 46.80 -8.14 -6.22
CA PHE A 127 47.33 -8.44 -4.89
C PHE A 127 46.18 -8.50 -3.89
N LEU A 128 45.97 -9.64 -3.26
CA LEU A 128 44.96 -9.78 -2.20
C LEU A 128 45.43 -9.05 -0.94
N ASP A 129 44.83 -7.90 -0.67
CA ASP A 129 45.23 -6.97 0.39
C ASP A 129 44.53 -7.27 1.71
N ALA A 130 43.24 -7.62 1.65
CA ALA A 130 42.44 -7.94 2.82
C ALA A 130 41.33 -8.94 2.51
N ILE A 131 40.99 -9.74 3.52
CA ILE A 131 39.83 -10.64 3.55
C ILE A 131 38.99 -10.19 4.74
N GLU A 132 37.75 -9.81 4.50
CA GLU A 132 36.80 -9.41 5.53
C GLU A 132 35.66 -10.42 5.58
N GLN A 133 35.50 -11.08 6.72
CA GLN A 133 34.39 -11.99 6.98
C GLN A 133 33.45 -11.38 8.01
N LYS A 134 32.16 -11.36 7.69
CA LYS A 134 31.14 -10.83 8.57
C LYS A 134 29.87 -11.66 8.48
N ASP A 135 29.42 -12.14 9.62
CA ASP A 135 28.12 -12.78 9.72
C ASP A 135 27.01 -11.71 9.59
N LYS A 136 26.03 -12.00 8.75
CA LYS A 136 24.82 -11.20 8.54
C LYS A 136 23.62 -12.08 8.84
N GLU A 137 22.77 -11.58 9.73
CA GLU A 137 21.54 -12.26 10.11
C GLU A 137 20.38 -11.77 9.23
N LYS A 138 19.57 -12.70 8.75
CA LYS A 138 18.28 -12.45 8.11
C LYS A 138 17.20 -12.91 9.07
N ALA A 139 16.43 -11.94 9.57
CA ALA A 139 15.33 -12.23 10.48
C ALA A 139 14.19 -12.99 9.77
N PRO A 140 13.46 -13.86 10.48
CA PRO A 140 12.22 -14.43 9.99
C PRO A 140 11.20 -13.35 9.61
N PRO A 141 10.22 -13.70 8.76
CA PRO A 141 9.07 -12.83 8.55
C PRO A 141 8.36 -12.59 9.89
N LYS A 142 7.93 -11.35 10.10
CA LYS A 142 7.11 -11.00 11.26
C LYS A 142 5.70 -11.57 11.11
N PRO A 143 4.94 -11.71 12.22
CA PRO A 143 3.53 -12.09 12.17
C PRO A 143 2.75 -11.19 11.21
N PHE A 144 1.82 -11.76 10.46
CA PHE A 144 1.13 -11.03 9.42
C PHE A 144 0.27 -9.88 9.97
N THR A 145 0.47 -8.69 9.42
CA THR A 145 -0.56 -7.66 9.34
C THR A 145 -1.42 -7.92 8.10
N THR A 146 -2.53 -7.19 7.95
CA THR A 146 -3.34 -7.24 6.72
C THR A 146 -2.53 -6.93 5.47
N SER A 147 -1.69 -5.89 5.49
CA SER A 147 -0.88 -5.50 4.34
C SER A 147 0.13 -6.58 3.95
N ASN A 148 0.81 -7.17 4.94
CA ASN A 148 1.81 -8.21 4.71
C ASN A 148 1.18 -9.51 4.21
N LEU A 149 0.04 -9.94 4.78
CA LEU A 149 -0.71 -11.10 4.27
C LEU A 149 -1.12 -10.91 2.80
N LEU A 150 -1.68 -9.75 2.47
CA LEU A 150 -2.14 -9.48 1.10
C LEU A 150 -0.96 -9.38 0.13
N LYS A 151 0.17 -8.80 0.55
CA LYS A 151 1.38 -8.72 -0.26
C LYS A 151 1.97 -10.11 -0.55
N ASP A 152 2.15 -10.92 0.48
CA ASP A 152 2.73 -12.24 0.34
C ASP A 152 1.77 -13.22 -0.35
N GLY A 153 0.46 -13.10 -0.11
CA GLY A 153 -0.55 -13.88 -0.81
C GLY A 153 -0.56 -13.62 -2.32
N VAL A 154 -0.43 -12.37 -2.76
CA VAL A 154 -0.32 -12.06 -4.20
C VAL A 154 0.96 -12.65 -4.80
N ARG A 155 2.08 -12.57 -4.07
CA ARG A 155 3.38 -13.08 -4.56
C ARG A 155 3.45 -14.60 -4.60
N ILE A 156 2.96 -15.27 -3.56
CA ILE A 156 3.13 -16.72 -3.35
C ILE A 156 1.97 -17.51 -3.93
N LEU A 157 0.73 -17.03 -3.76
CA LEU A 157 -0.47 -17.75 -4.21
C LEU A 157 -0.96 -17.30 -5.59
N GLU A 158 -0.37 -16.23 -6.15
CA GLU A 158 -0.77 -15.61 -7.42
C GLU A 158 -2.25 -15.18 -7.48
N MET A 159 -2.85 -14.94 -6.30
CA MET A 159 -4.25 -14.54 -6.15
C MET A 159 -4.42 -13.01 -6.10
N GLY A 160 -5.57 -12.50 -6.51
CA GLY A 160 -5.91 -11.08 -6.29
C GLY A 160 -6.13 -10.79 -4.80
N VAL A 161 -5.88 -9.54 -4.37
CA VAL A 161 -6.01 -9.13 -2.97
C VAL A 161 -7.42 -9.37 -2.45
N LYS A 162 -8.43 -9.04 -3.28
CA LYS A 162 -9.83 -9.27 -2.92
C LYS A 162 -10.12 -10.75 -2.62
N GLN A 163 -9.59 -11.67 -3.43
CA GLN A 163 -9.78 -13.11 -3.24
C GLN A 163 -9.11 -13.57 -1.94
N ILE A 164 -7.85 -13.19 -1.72
CA ILE A 164 -7.11 -13.52 -0.49
C ILE A 164 -7.89 -13.04 0.75
N GLN A 165 -8.42 -11.82 0.69
CA GLN A 165 -9.20 -11.24 1.78
C GLN A 165 -10.52 -11.99 2.02
N GLU A 166 -11.20 -12.45 0.96
CA GLU A 166 -12.41 -13.27 1.07
C GLU A 166 -12.13 -14.65 1.68
N HIS A 167 -11.07 -15.33 1.24
CA HIS A 167 -10.63 -16.61 1.79
C HIS A 167 -10.19 -16.48 3.26
N ALA A 168 -9.40 -15.45 3.59
CA ALA A 168 -9.01 -15.16 4.97
C ALA A 168 -10.24 -14.84 5.85
N GLN A 169 -11.23 -14.12 5.32
CA GLN A 169 -12.46 -13.82 6.06
C GLN A 169 -13.22 -15.11 6.41
N LYS A 170 -13.34 -16.07 5.47
CA LYS A 170 -13.94 -17.39 5.74
C LYS A 170 -13.18 -18.15 6.82
N LEU A 171 -11.84 -18.17 6.76
CA LEU A 171 -10.99 -18.83 7.77
C LEU A 171 -11.19 -18.21 9.16
N PHE A 172 -11.31 -16.89 9.25
CA PHE A 172 -11.61 -16.19 10.50
C PHE A 172 -13.01 -16.54 11.02
N GLU A 173 -14.03 -16.54 10.17
CA GLU A 173 -15.41 -16.90 10.53
C GLU A 173 -15.52 -18.38 10.96
N ALA A 174 -14.69 -19.25 10.39
CA ALA A 174 -14.55 -20.64 10.79
C ALA A 174 -13.77 -20.84 12.10
N GLY A 175 -13.14 -19.79 12.63
CA GLY A 175 -12.36 -19.83 13.88
C GLY A 175 -10.95 -20.42 13.75
N LEU A 176 -10.41 -20.51 12.53
CA LEU A 176 -9.09 -21.08 12.25
C LEU A 176 -7.94 -20.06 12.37
N ILE A 177 -8.25 -18.77 12.17
CA ILE A 177 -7.28 -17.66 12.28
C ILE A 177 -7.86 -16.49 13.09
N THR A 178 -6.99 -15.60 13.54
CA THR A 178 -7.35 -14.34 14.19
C THR A 178 -7.91 -13.31 13.20
N TYR A 179 -8.37 -12.15 13.70
CA TYR A 179 -9.04 -11.15 12.89
C TYR A 179 -8.16 -10.58 11.77
N ILE A 180 -8.65 -10.63 10.54
CA ILE A 180 -7.85 -10.36 9.33
C ILE A 180 -7.59 -8.88 9.03
N ARG A 181 -8.23 -7.95 9.76
CA ARG A 181 -8.07 -6.50 9.58
C ARG A 181 -7.31 -5.91 10.76
N THR A 182 -6.00 -6.06 10.70
CA THR A 182 -5.06 -5.67 11.76
C THR A 182 -3.81 -5.06 11.15
N ASP A 183 -3.32 -3.99 11.76
CA ASP A 183 -2.02 -3.38 11.51
C ASP A 183 -1.00 -3.74 12.62
N SER A 184 -1.39 -4.63 13.52
CA SER A 184 -0.56 -5.10 14.63
C SER A 184 0.22 -6.35 14.24
N GLU A 185 1.50 -6.38 14.59
CA GLU A 185 2.35 -7.56 14.52
C GLU A 185 2.35 -8.33 15.86
N ALA A 186 1.64 -7.83 16.88
CA ALA A 186 1.70 -8.37 18.23
C ALA A 186 1.04 -9.75 18.34
N LEU A 187 1.56 -10.57 19.26
CA LEU A 187 1.00 -11.86 19.65
C LEU A 187 0.67 -11.81 21.14
N SER A 188 -0.43 -12.44 21.56
CA SER A 188 -0.78 -12.50 22.99
C SER A 188 0.21 -13.36 23.76
N GLU A 189 0.48 -12.99 25.00
CA GLU A 189 1.37 -13.77 25.89
C GLU A 189 0.88 -15.22 26.04
N GLU A 190 -0.44 -15.39 26.18
CA GLU A 190 -1.12 -16.68 26.26
C GLU A 190 -0.82 -17.55 25.03
N TYR A 191 -0.88 -16.95 23.83
CA TYR A 191 -0.60 -17.67 22.59
C TYR A 191 0.88 -17.97 22.42
N LEU A 192 1.77 -17.05 22.81
CA LEU A 192 3.21 -17.28 22.75
C LEU A 192 3.62 -18.49 23.62
N GLN A 193 3.04 -18.61 24.82
CA GLN A 193 3.25 -19.77 25.69
C GLN A 193 2.72 -21.08 25.09
N GLU A 194 1.51 -21.06 24.51
CA GLU A 194 0.93 -22.22 23.82
C GLU A 194 1.78 -22.63 22.61
N HIS A 195 2.24 -21.65 21.84
CA HIS A 195 3.06 -21.84 20.66
C HIS A 195 4.44 -22.42 21.02
N GLU A 196 5.09 -21.91 22.07
CA GLU A 196 6.36 -22.45 22.59
C GLU A 196 6.20 -23.91 23.02
N ALA A 197 5.22 -24.18 23.89
CA ALA A 197 4.98 -25.52 24.42
C ALA A 197 4.72 -26.58 23.33
N PHE A 198 4.13 -26.19 22.21
CA PHE A 198 3.87 -27.07 21.08
C PHE A 198 5.07 -27.17 20.13
N PHE A 199 5.50 -26.05 19.54
CA PHE A 199 6.43 -26.05 18.41
C PHE A 199 7.90 -26.15 18.80
N GLU A 200 8.31 -25.82 20.03
CA GLU A 200 9.70 -26.01 20.47
C GLU A 200 10.08 -27.50 20.43
N SER A 201 9.15 -28.39 20.81
CA SER A 201 9.36 -29.83 20.77
C SER A 201 9.47 -30.39 19.35
N ILE A 202 8.80 -29.76 18.37
CA ILE A 202 8.77 -30.18 16.97
C ILE A 202 10.00 -29.64 16.23
N TYR A 203 10.39 -28.40 16.49
CA TYR A 203 11.47 -27.69 15.81
C TYR A 203 12.56 -27.18 16.77
N PRO A 204 13.17 -28.03 17.63
CA PRO A 204 14.04 -27.58 18.72
C PRO A 204 15.31 -26.85 18.24
N SER A 205 15.79 -27.17 17.04
CA SER A 205 16.96 -26.51 16.45
C SER A 205 16.64 -25.12 15.89
N VAL A 206 15.37 -24.87 15.54
CA VAL A 206 14.92 -23.68 14.79
C VAL A 206 14.10 -22.73 15.65
N TYR A 207 13.36 -23.22 16.65
CA TYR A 207 12.49 -22.40 17.48
C TYR A 207 13.26 -21.34 18.28
N GLU A 208 12.67 -20.14 18.38
CA GLU A 208 13.13 -19.05 19.23
C GLU A 208 11.94 -18.16 19.62
N TYR A 209 11.69 -18.03 20.93
CA TYR A 209 10.66 -17.15 21.46
C TYR A 209 10.91 -15.70 21.06
N ARG A 210 9.93 -15.07 20.43
CA ARG A 210 10.02 -13.69 19.93
C ARG A 210 8.78 -12.89 20.24
N GLU A 211 9.00 -11.76 20.91
CA GLU A 211 7.94 -10.78 21.16
C GLU A 211 7.84 -9.77 20.01
N TYR A 212 6.61 -9.55 19.59
CA TYR A 212 6.25 -8.52 18.64
C TYR A 212 5.31 -7.52 19.31
N ARG A 213 5.48 -6.24 18.99
CA ARG A 213 4.66 -5.16 19.53
C ARG A 213 3.92 -4.47 18.40
N ALA A 214 2.74 -3.93 18.72
CA ALA A 214 2.02 -3.07 17.80
C ALA A 214 2.89 -1.86 17.43
N GLY A 215 2.80 -1.42 16.18
CA GLY A 215 3.49 -0.21 15.73
C GLY A 215 2.94 1.05 16.42
N LYS A 216 3.74 2.12 16.48
CA LYS A 216 3.37 3.40 17.15
C LYS A 216 2.05 4.03 16.67
N ASN A 217 1.59 3.68 15.47
CA ASN A 217 0.37 4.20 14.84
C ASN A 217 -0.73 3.12 14.69
N SER A 218 -0.55 1.95 15.29
CA SER A 218 -1.59 0.91 15.26
C SER A 218 -2.77 1.39 16.10
N GLN A 219 -3.98 1.34 15.52
CA GLN A 219 -5.21 1.76 16.20
C GLN A 219 -5.62 0.86 17.37
N ALA A 220 -4.81 -0.16 17.72
CA ALA A 220 -5.19 -1.12 18.74
C ALA A 220 -3.99 -1.67 19.53
N GLU A 221 -3.94 -1.33 20.81
CA GLU A 221 -3.40 -2.25 21.84
C GLU A 221 -4.27 -3.52 21.99
N VAL A 222 -5.38 -3.63 21.24
CA VAL A 222 -6.43 -4.66 21.40
C VAL A 222 -6.44 -5.70 20.26
N HIS A 223 -5.70 -5.50 19.16
CA HIS A 223 -5.68 -6.45 18.03
C HIS A 223 -4.35 -7.18 17.92
N GLU A 224 -4.47 -8.47 17.73
CA GLU A 224 -3.35 -9.37 17.47
C GLU A 224 -3.03 -9.40 15.97
N ALA A 225 -1.85 -9.91 15.62
CA ALA A 225 -1.49 -10.26 14.26
C ALA A 225 -2.41 -11.35 13.69
N ILE A 226 -2.41 -11.49 12.37
CA ILE A 226 -3.09 -12.58 11.65
C ILE A 226 -2.24 -13.85 11.79
N ARG A 227 -2.75 -14.81 12.56
CA ARG A 227 -2.11 -16.09 12.87
C ARG A 227 -3.14 -17.20 13.02
N ILE A 228 -2.69 -18.45 13.04
CA ILE A 228 -3.58 -19.58 13.39
C ILE A 228 -4.07 -19.44 14.84
N THR A 229 -5.28 -19.90 15.11
CA THR A 229 -5.88 -19.80 16.44
C THR A 229 -5.37 -20.87 17.41
N ARG A 230 -4.93 -22.03 16.90
CA ARG A 230 -4.40 -23.15 17.68
C ARG A 230 -3.18 -23.78 17.00
N PRO A 231 -2.10 -24.07 17.75
CA PRO A 231 -0.99 -24.87 17.25
C PRO A 231 -1.43 -26.29 16.84
N HIS A 232 -0.93 -26.76 15.70
CA HIS A 232 -1.09 -28.13 15.23
C HIS A 232 0.05 -28.49 14.26
N CYS A 233 0.22 -29.77 13.95
CA CYS A 233 1.23 -30.24 13.00
C CYS A 233 0.87 -29.86 11.55
N TYR A 234 1.89 -29.73 10.69
CA TYR A 234 1.70 -29.41 9.27
C TYR A 234 0.88 -30.48 8.54
N GLU A 235 1.08 -31.74 8.89
CA GLU A 235 0.40 -32.90 8.29
C GLU A 235 -1.11 -32.88 8.56
N ASP A 236 -1.53 -32.26 9.66
CA ASP A 236 -2.93 -32.16 10.07
C ASP A 236 -3.66 -30.97 9.43
N LEU A 237 -2.96 -30.10 8.69
CA LEU A 237 -3.50 -28.83 8.18
C LEU A 237 -4.80 -29.03 7.40
N LYS A 238 -4.82 -29.99 6.47
CA LYS A 238 -6.02 -30.32 5.68
C LYS A 238 -7.16 -30.84 6.57
N LYS A 239 -6.85 -31.72 7.52
CA LYS A 239 -7.84 -32.30 8.44
C LYS A 239 -8.47 -31.21 9.33
N VAL A 240 -7.65 -30.32 9.88
CA VAL A 240 -8.10 -29.18 10.71
C VAL A 240 -9.03 -28.27 9.90
N CYS A 241 -8.71 -27.97 8.64
CA CYS A 241 -9.61 -27.21 7.77
C CYS A 241 -10.93 -27.95 7.52
N GLU A 242 -10.89 -29.24 7.21
CA GLU A 242 -12.08 -30.05 6.93
C GLU A 242 -13.02 -30.16 8.14
N GLU A 243 -12.48 -30.31 9.35
CA GLU A 243 -13.24 -30.31 10.61
C GLU A 243 -14.02 -29.00 10.84
N HIS A 244 -13.56 -27.90 10.24
CA HIS A 244 -14.18 -26.59 10.27
C HIS A 244 -15.01 -26.26 8.99
N ASN A 245 -15.31 -27.27 8.17
CA ASN A 245 -16.02 -27.15 6.89
C ASN A 245 -15.31 -26.26 5.84
N ILE A 246 -13.99 -26.13 5.95
CA ILE A 246 -13.15 -25.46 4.95
C ILE A 246 -12.59 -26.53 4.00
N THR A 247 -13.24 -26.71 2.85
CA THR A 247 -12.88 -27.73 1.85
C THR A 247 -12.36 -27.14 0.54
N ASP A 248 -12.44 -25.82 0.36
CA ASP A 248 -11.94 -25.13 -0.82
C ASP A 248 -10.40 -25.13 -0.82
N ILE A 249 -9.80 -25.44 -1.96
CA ILE A 249 -8.34 -25.52 -2.11
C ILE A 249 -7.67 -24.15 -1.91
N ASP A 250 -8.34 -23.06 -2.27
CA ASP A 250 -7.79 -21.72 -2.13
C ASP A 250 -7.91 -21.22 -0.69
N ASP A 251 -8.96 -21.62 0.05
CA ASP A 251 -9.01 -21.42 1.50
C ASP A 251 -7.83 -22.16 2.19
N LEU A 252 -7.56 -23.41 1.78
CA LEU A 252 -6.44 -24.21 2.30
C LEU A 252 -5.08 -23.56 2.01
N LYS A 253 -4.88 -23.01 0.81
CA LYS A 253 -3.65 -22.29 0.44
C LYS A 253 -3.42 -21.05 1.31
N VAL A 254 -4.46 -20.25 1.52
CA VAL A 254 -4.37 -19.05 2.38
C VAL A 254 -4.10 -19.45 3.82
N TYR A 255 -4.74 -20.50 4.33
CA TYR A 255 -4.45 -21.02 5.66
C TYR A 255 -3.00 -21.50 5.79
N THR A 256 -2.51 -22.23 4.79
CA THR A 256 -1.12 -22.72 4.74
C THR A 256 -0.11 -21.57 4.77
N LEU A 257 -0.39 -20.49 4.04
CA LEU A 257 0.45 -19.28 4.07
C LEU A 257 0.50 -18.66 5.48
N ILE A 258 -0.64 -18.53 6.14
CA ILE A 258 -0.75 -17.98 7.52
C ILE A 258 -0.06 -18.92 8.52
N PHE A 259 -0.24 -20.23 8.38
CA PHE A 259 0.40 -21.25 9.21
C PHE A 259 1.92 -21.13 9.16
N PHE A 260 2.52 -21.10 7.98
CA PHE A 260 3.97 -20.96 7.84
C PHE A 260 4.49 -19.64 8.41
N ASN A 261 3.80 -18.53 8.16
CA ASN A 261 4.19 -17.23 8.73
C ASN A 261 4.16 -17.27 10.27
N THR A 262 3.13 -17.89 10.85
CA THR A 262 2.97 -18.00 12.30
C THR A 262 4.17 -18.70 12.92
N ILE A 263 4.54 -19.87 12.41
CA ILE A 263 5.66 -20.67 12.96
C ILE A 263 7.00 -19.99 12.68
N CYS A 264 7.22 -19.53 11.45
CA CYS A 264 8.46 -18.85 11.08
C CYS A 264 8.71 -17.61 11.95
N SER A 265 7.67 -16.88 12.37
CA SER A 265 7.82 -15.71 13.23
C SER A 265 8.47 -16.03 14.59
N GLN A 266 8.37 -17.27 15.06
CA GLN A 266 8.94 -17.75 16.32
C GLN A 266 10.19 -18.63 16.08
N SER A 267 11.03 -18.22 15.14
CA SER A 267 12.20 -18.99 14.70
C SER A 267 13.48 -18.18 14.68
N LYS A 268 14.62 -18.86 14.79
CA LYS A 268 15.96 -18.28 14.72
C LYS A 268 16.22 -17.61 13.38
N ASN A 269 17.07 -16.60 13.40
CA ASN A 269 17.58 -15.95 12.19
C ASN A 269 18.28 -16.97 11.29
N ALA A 270 18.16 -16.77 9.97
CA ALA A 270 19.10 -17.38 9.04
C ALA A 270 20.43 -16.60 9.12
N ILE A 271 21.55 -17.32 9.19
CA ILE A 271 22.88 -16.72 9.33
C ILE A 271 23.65 -16.94 8.03
N TYR A 272 24.15 -15.86 7.46
CA TYR A 272 24.99 -15.85 6.28
C TYR A 272 26.38 -15.33 6.62
N GLU A 273 27.41 -15.99 6.13
CA GLU A 273 28.77 -15.44 6.15
C GLU A 273 28.99 -14.64 4.87
N ASN A 274 29.18 -13.33 5.01
CA ASN A 274 29.64 -12.50 3.90
C ASN A 274 31.16 -12.43 3.91
N THR A 275 31.79 -12.91 2.85
CA THR A 275 33.23 -12.79 2.63
C THR A 275 33.48 -11.73 1.57
N THR A 276 34.22 -10.67 1.91
CA THR A 276 34.67 -9.63 0.97
C THR A 276 36.18 -9.73 0.79
N LEU A 277 36.60 -9.92 -0.46
CA LEU A 277 38.00 -9.96 -0.85
C LEU A 277 38.37 -8.61 -1.45
N ASN A 278 39.36 -7.95 -0.86
CA ASN A 278 39.88 -6.66 -1.32
C ASN A 278 41.22 -6.86 -2.02
N PHE A 279 41.29 -6.39 -3.26
CA PHE A 279 42.47 -6.50 -4.11
C PHE A 279 43.06 -5.13 -4.41
N LYS A 280 44.38 -5.08 -4.56
CA LYS A 280 45.11 -3.94 -5.13
C LYS A 280 45.62 -4.31 -6.51
N VAL A 281 45.33 -3.44 -7.47
CA VAL A 281 45.86 -3.50 -8.83
C VAL A 281 46.52 -2.15 -9.10
N LYS A 282 47.86 -2.11 -9.12
CA LYS A 282 48.65 -0.87 -9.07
C LYS A 282 48.24 -0.03 -7.85
N THR A 283 47.75 1.19 -8.06
CA THR A 283 47.28 2.13 -7.04
C THR A 283 45.77 2.04 -6.79
N TYR A 284 45.06 1.20 -7.55
CA TYR A 284 43.60 1.11 -7.52
C TYR A 284 43.14 -0.08 -6.68
N ARG A 285 41.95 0.06 -6.09
CA ARG A 285 41.32 -0.98 -5.28
C ARG A 285 40.22 -1.67 -6.08
N PHE A 286 40.15 -2.98 -5.93
CA PHE A 286 39.12 -3.83 -6.49
C PHE A 286 38.51 -4.69 -5.39
N LYS A 287 37.25 -5.10 -5.53
CA LYS A 287 36.61 -6.01 -4.57
C LYS A 287 35.71 -7.03 -5.24
N CYS A 288 35.54 -8.17 -4.60
CA CYS A 288 34.40 -9.06 -4.80
C CYS A 288 33.84 -9.48 -3.44
N SER A 289 32.55 -9.78 -3.39
CA SER A 289 31.86 -10.20 -2.18
C SER A 289 31.00 -11.42 -2.50
N PHE A 290 30.98 -12.37 -1.57
CA PHE A 290 30.21 -13.59 -1.64
C PHE A 290 29.44 -13.78 -0.33
N SER A 291 28.30 -14.46 -0.41
CA SER A 291 27.49 -14.81 0.75
C SER A 291 27.28 -16.33 0.77
N GLN A 292 27.51 -16.95 1.91
CA GLN A 292 27.26 -18.38 2.11
C GLN A 292 26.33 -18.59 3.30
N LEU A 293 25.28 -19.39 3.12
CA LEU A 293 24.36 -19.74 4.20
C LEU A 293 25.05 -20.66 5.22
N LYS A 294 25.31 -20.14 6.43
CA LYS A 294 25.87 -20.90 7.57
C LYS A 294 24.81 -21.65 8.36
N SER A 295 23.65 -21.03 8.54
CA SER A 295 22.53 -21.60 9.29
C SER A 295 21.21 -21.23 8.62
N LYS A 296 20.38 -22.24 8.34
CA LYS A 296 19.07 -22.04 7.71
C LYS A 296 18.11 -21.23 8.59
N GLY A 297 18.18 -21.35 9.92
CA GLY A 297 17.20 -20.74 10.84
C GLY A 297 15.77 -21.06 10.41
N PHE A 298 14.90 -20.05 10.39
CA PHE A 298 13.49 -20.16 9.94
C PHE A 298 13.32 -20.76 8.53
N LYS A 299 14.32 -20.69 7.64
CA LYS A 299 14.24 -21.27 6.29
C LYS A 299 14.11 -22.81 6.33
N ALA A 300 14.52 -23.45 7.42
CA ALA A 300 14.40 -24.90 7.58
C ALA A 300 12.95 -25.39 7.74
N ILE A 301 12.01 -24.52 8.11
CA ILE A 301 10.59 -24.90 8.32
C ILE A 301 9.86 -25.08 6.98
N LYS A 302 10.20 -24.26 5.98
CA LYS A 302 9.44 -24.19 4.73
C LYS A 302 9.99 -25.10 3.64
N ASP A 303 11.23 -25.62 3.76
CA ASP A 303 12.05 -26.28 2.72
C ASP A 303 11.27 -26.59 1.42
N SER A 304 11.04 -25.53 0.64
CA SER A 304 10.52 -25.59 -0.72
C SER A 304 11.69 -25.14 -1.58
N GLU A 305 12.17 -26.03 -2.43
CA GLU A 305 13.29 -25.87 -3.37
C GLU A 305 13.14 -24.71 -4.38
N GLU A 306 12.19 -23.79 -4.18
CA GLU A 306 11.71 -22.82 -5.17
C GLU A 306 11.94 -21.35 -4.84
N GLU A 307 12.33 -20.98 -3.61
CA GLU A 307 12.74 -19.60 -3.31
C GLU A 307 14.26 -19.45 -3.44
N LYS A 308 14.75 -19.46 -4.68
CA LYS A 308 16.02 -18.78 -4.97
C LYS A 308 15.76 -17.29 -4.78
N ASP A 309 16.14 -16.75 -3.62
CA ASP A 309 16.24 -15.31 -3.43
C ASP A 309 17.12 -14.76 -4.58
N GLU A 310 16.52 -14.08 -5.57
CA GLU A 310 17.19 -13.60 -6.79
C GLU A 310 18.38 -12.64 -6.51
N GLU A 311 18.54 -12.21 -5.25
CA GLU A 311 19.55 -11.26 -4.81
C GLU A 311 20.84 -11.90 -4.26
N GLU A 312 20.86 -13.21 -4.01
CA GLU A 312 21.99 -13.87 -3.35
C GLU A 312 22.64 -14.90 -4.28
N ILE A 313 23.77 -14.52 -4.90
CA ILE A 313 24.65 -15.44 -5.61
C ILE A 313 25.38 -16.28 -4.56
N GLU A 314 24.84 -17.45 -4.24
CA GLU A 314 25.60 -18.48 -3.53
C GLU A 314 26.75 -18.93 -4.45
N SER A 315 27.98 -18.88 -3.95
CA SER A 315 29.15 -19.39 -4.64
C SER A 315 29.63 -20.65 -3.94
N ASP A 316 29.76 -21.76 -4.68
CA ASP A 316 30.39 -23.01 -4.22
C ASP A 316 31.92 -22.91 -4.13
N LEU A 317 32.49 -21.72 -4.31
CA LEU A 317 33.93 -21.50 -4.29
C LEU A 317 34.43 -21.47 -2.84
N ASP A 318 35.30 -22.43 -2.49
CA ASP A 318 35.96 -22.47 -1.21
C ASP A 318 37.13 -21.49 -1.14
N PHE A 319 36.86 -20.33 -0.56
CA PHE A 319 37.85 -19.26 -0.38
C PHE A 319 38.73 -19.43 0.85
N SER A 320 38.52 -20.47 1.68
CA SER A 320 39.35 -20.72 2.87
C SER A 320 40.82 -21.00 2.52
N SER A 321 41.07 -21.42 1.27
CA SER A 321 42.40 -21.65 0.72
C SER A 321 43.14 -20.37 0.30
N LEU A 322 42.46 -19.21 0.24
CA LEU A 322 43.08 -17.95 -0.18
C LEU A 322 43.96 -17.36 0.93
N GLN A 323 45.26 -17.24 0.66
CA GLN A 323 46.20 -16.61 1.58
C GLN A 323 46.32 -15.10 1.29
N LEU A 324 46.28 -14.29 2.35
CA LEU A 324 46.59 -12.86 2.26
C LEU A 324 47.95 -12.65 1.58
N LYS A 325 48.06 -11.53 0.86
CA LYS A 325 49.26 -11.13 0.11
C LYS A 325 49.62 -12.03 -1.07
N THR A 326 48.71 -12.93 -1.47
CA THR A 326 48.85 -13.69 -2.72
C THR A 326 48.68 -12.77 -3.92
N GLN A 327 49.51 -13.00 -4.94
CA GLN A 327 49.39 -12.36 -6.24
C GLN A 327 48.66 -13.30 -7.20
N MET A 328 47.56 -12.82 -7.78
CA MET A 328 46.75 -13.58 -8.72
C MET A 328 46.90 -13.01 -10.13
N PRO A 329 47.09 -13.85 -11.16
CA PRO A 329 47.08 -13.40 -12.55
C PRO A 329 45.75 -12.72 -12.88
N ILE A 330 45.83 -11.54 -13.49
CA ILE A 330 44.66 -10.93 -14.14
C ILE A 330 44.61 -11.46 -15.57
N LEU A 331 43.52 -12.13 -15.90
CA LEU A 331 43.26 -12.74 -17.21
C LEU A 331 42.71 -11.70 -18.20
N ASP A 332 41.80 -10.84 -17.76
CA ASP A 332 41.24 -9.78 -18.60
C ASP A 332 40.68 -8.61 -17.75
N PHE A 333 40.41 -7.49 -18.41
CA PHE A 333 39.57 -6.42 -17.89
C PHE A 333 38.50 -6.05 -18.90
N HIS A 334 37.26 -5.93 -18.42
CA HIS A 334 36.12 -5.50 -19.21
C HIS A 334 35.41 -4.31 -18.59
N ILE A 335 34.84 -3.49 -19.46
CA ILE A 335 33.91 -2.44 -19.07
C ILE A 335 32.53 -3.09 -18.97
N LYS A 336 31.93 -3.03 -17.79
CA LYS A 336 30.57 -3.50 -17.55
C LYS A 336 29.59 -2.35 -17.66
N GLU A 337 28.61 -2.51 -18.54
CA GLU A 337 27.48 -1.60 -18.67
C GLU A 337 26.50 -1.82 -17.51
N ILE A 338 26.26 -0.77 -16.74
CA ILE A 338 25.27 -0.69 -15.68
C ILE A 338 24.07 0.07 -16.23
N LYS A 339 23.00 -0.67 -16.53
CA LYS A 339 21.73 -0.10 -16.96
C LYS A 339 20.97 0.42 -15.76
N ALA A 340 20.66 1.71 -15.76
CA ALA A 340 19.71 2.28 -14.81
C ALA A 340 18.35 1.56 -14.96
N LYS A 341 17.73 1.22 -13.84
CA LYS A 341 16.40 0.59 -13.83
C LYS A 341 15.34 1.69 -13.68
N SER A 342 14.32 1.66 -14.54
CA SER A 342 13.14 2.50 -14.36
C SER A 342 12.45 2.12 -13.03
N PRO A 343 11.82 3.08 -12.32
CA PRO A 343 10.90 2.74 -11.25
C PRO A 343 9.86 1.71 -11.73
N SER A 344 9.56 0.70 -10.92
CA SER A 344 8.57 -0.30 -11.30
C SER A 344 7.16 0.22 -10.97
N PRO A 345 6.19 0.13 -11.90
CA PRO A 345 4.79 0.41 -11.58
C PRO A 345 4.31 -0.41 -10.38
N TYR A 346 3.39 0.14 -9.61
CA TYR A 346 2.74 -0.61 -8.54
C TYR A 346 1.92 -1.76 -9.13
N THR A 347 1.97 -2.89 -8.46
CA THR A 347 1.00 -3.99 -8.51
C THR A 347 -0.07 -3.80 -7.44
N GLU A 348 -1.10 -4.64 -7.44
CA GLU A 348 -2.13 -4.65 -6.39
C GLU A 348 -1.53 -4.79 -4.98
N SER A 349 -0.52 -5.65 -4.79
CA SER A 349 0.16 -5.83 -3.51
C SER A 349 1.00 -4.63 -3.09
N THR A 350 1.79 -4.09 -4.02
CA THR A 350 2.67 -2.95 -3.73
C THR A 350 1.89 -1.63 -3.59
N PHE A 351 0.69 -1.54 -4.16
CA PHE A 351 -0.25 -0.45 -3.91
C PHE A 351 -0.71 -0.41 -2.45
N ILE A 352 -1.00 -1.56 -1.84
CA ILE A 352 -1.41 -1.65 -0.43
C ILE A 352 -0.25 -1.25 0.49
N ALA A 353 0.95 -1.77 0.22
CA ALA A 353 2.16 -1.39 0.95
C ALA A 353 2.44 0.12 0.83
N MET A 354 2.19 0.70 -0.35
CA MET A 354 2.28 2.14 -0.55
C MET A 354 1.25 2.90 0.28
N MET A 355 -0.01 2.46 0.31
CA MET A 355 -1.06 3.09 1.11
C MET A 355 -0.72 3.09 2.60
N GLU A 356 -0.23 1.97 3.12
CA GLU A 356 0.24 1.82 4.50
C GLU A 356 1.43 2.74 4.81
N THR A 357 2.48 2.69 3.97
CA THR A 357 3.69 3.50 4.15
C THR A 357 3.38 5.00 4.13
N CYS A 358 2.44 5.41 3.27
CA CYS A 358 2.02 6.81 3.16
C CYS A 358 1.01 7.22 4.26
N GLY A 359 0.56 6.28 5.09
CA GLY A 359 -0.48 6.52 6.11
C GLY A 359 -1.83 6.91 5.52
N ILE A 360 -2.12 6.53 4.27
CA ILE A 360 -3.39 6.82 3.60
C ILE A 360 -4.29 5.57 3.65
N GLY A 361 -5.40 5.68 4.36
CA GLY A 361 -6.29 4.54 4.60
C GLY A 361 -5.81 3.60 5.72
N ARG A 362 -6.53 2.49 5.88
CA ARG A 362 -6.38 1.48 6.93
C ARG A 362 -6.60 0.08 6.36
N PRO A 363 -6.28 -1.01 7.11
CA PRO A 363 -6.60 -2.39 6.72
C PRO A 363 -8.02 -2.61 6.18
N SER A 364 -8.99 -1.86 6.69
CA SER A 364 -10.39 -1.92 6.25
C SER A 364 -10.68 -1.23 4.91
N THR A 365 -9.77 -0.41 4.39
CA THR A 365 -10.01 0.43 3.21
C THR A 365 -9.08 0.16 2.02
N TYR A 366 -7.96 -0.56 2.19
CA TYR A 366 -6.98 -0.73 1.11
C TYR A 366 -7.59 -1.35 -0.16
N THR A 367 -8.23 -2.51 -0.02
CA THR A 367 -8.88 -3.22 -1.13
C THR A 367 -10.01 -2.41 -1.76
N SER A 368 -10.82 -1.74 -0.93
CA SER A 368 -11.96 -0.98 -1.45
C SER A 368 -11.53 0.27 -2.22
N VAL A 369 -10.46 0.94 -1.80
CA VAL A 369 -9.90 2.08 -2.53
C VAL A 369 -9.34 1.63 -3.89
N PHE A 370 -8.59 0.53 -3.94
CA PHE A 370 -8.09 -0.04 -5.19
C PHE A 370 -9.25 -0.36 -6.16
N GLU A 371 -10.27 -1.06 -5.69
CA GLU A 371 -11.44 -1.43 -6.49
C GLU A 371 -12.21 -0.20 -6.99
N ILE A 372 -12.35 0.85 -6.17
CA ILE A 372 -13.00 2.10 -6.62
C ILE A 372 -12.21 2.75 -7.76
N LEU A 373 -10.88 2.86 -7.64
CA LEU A 373 -10.05 3.46 -8.70
C LEU A 373 -10.16 2.69 -10.01
N LYS A 374 -10.15 1.36 -9.93
CA LYS A 374 -10.30 0.46 -11.07
C LYS A 374 -11.69 0.53 -11.69
N ASN A 375 -12.75 0.41 -10.89
CA ASN A 375 -14.14 0.43 -11.35
C ASN A 375 -14.55 1.79 -11.94
N LYS A 376 -13.91 2.88 -11.51
CA LYS A 376 -14.06 4.21 -12.09
C LYS A 376 -13.19 4.47 -13.32
N ASN A 377 -12.44 3.46 -13.79
CA ASN A 377 -11.54 3.56 -14.92
C ASN A 377 -10.48 4.67 -14.76
N TYR A 378 -10.04 4.95 -13.53
CA TYR A 378 -8.91 5.85 -13.27
C TYR A 378 -7.58 5.15 -13.42
N ILE A 379 -7.58 3.82 -13.24
CA ILE A 379 -6.43 2.95 -13.41
C ILE A 379 -6.85 1.71 -14.22
N THR A 380 -5.88 1.13 -14.91
CA THR A 380 -5.98 -0.16 -15.60
C THR A 380 -4.91 -1.10 -15.06
N LEU A 381 -5.10 -2.41 -15.28
CA LEU A 381 -4.09 -3.42 -14.99
C LEU A 381 -3.52 -3.93 -16.31
N GLU A 382 -2.21 -3.82 -16.48
CA GLU A 382 -1.52 -4.12 -17.73
C GLU A 382 -0.47 -5.22 -17.56
N GLY A 383 -0.33 -6.03 -18.61
CA GLY A 383 0.63 -7.13 -18.68
C GLY A 383 0.31 -8.33 -17.77
N LYS A 384 1.17 -9.35 -17.84
CA LYS A 384 1.00 -10.59 -17.06
C LYS A 384 1.06 -10.34 -15.55
N ASN A 385 1.86 -9.36 -15.12
CA ASN A 385 2.07 -9.05 -13.70
C ASN A 385 1.04 -8.05 -13.15
N ARG A 386 -0.03 -7.75 -13.90
CA ARG A 386 -1.13 -6.85 -13.48
C ARG A 386 -0.63 -5.52 -12.92
N LYS A 387 0.29 -4.87 -13.65
CA LYS A 387 0.86 -3.58 -13.30
C LYS A 387 -0.21 -2.50 -13.39
N ILE A 388 -0.29 -1.63 -12.39
CA ILE A 388 -1.24 -0.54 -12.31
C ILE A 388 -0.74 0.62 -13.19
N THR A 389 -1.53 0.98 -14.19
CA THR A 389 -1.26 2.11 -15.08
C THR A 389 -2.38 3.16 -14.92
N PRO A 390 -2.08 4.43 -14.60
CA PRO A 390 -3.10 5.48 -14.58
C PRO A 390 -3.63 5.77 -16.00
N THR A 391 -4.95 5.85 -16.14
CA THR A 391 -5.57 6.20 -17.43
C THR A 391 -5.45 7.69 -17.72
N ALA A 392 -5.72 8.11 -18.96
CA ALA A 392 -5.80 9.53 -19.30
C ALA A 392 -6.85 10.29 -18.45
N LEU A 393 -7.95 9.61 -18.07
CA LEU A 393 -8.94 10.15 -17.15
C LEU A 393 -8.40 10.28 -15.73
N GLY A 394 -7.68 9.27 -15.23
CA GLY A 394 -7.05 9.34 -13.91
C GLY A 394 -6.04 10.48 -13.82
N LYS A 395 -5.21 10.65 -14.86
CA LYS A 395 -4.23 11.75 -14.96
C LYS A 395 -4.92 13.12 -14.98
N SER A 396 -5.98 13.29 -15.76
CA SER A 396 -6.69 14.58 -15.85
C SER A 396 -7.37 14.99 -14.54
N ILE A 397 -7.86 14.02 -13.74
CA ILE A 397 -8.40 14.28 -12.40
C ILE A 397 -7.30 14.79 -11.46
N VAL A 398 -6.14 14.13 -11.47
CA VAL A 398 -4.99 14.55 -10.64
C VAL A 398 -4.50 15.92 -11.07
N ASP A 399 -4.36 16.17 -12.38
CA ASP A 399 -3.96 17.48 -12.92
C ASP A 399 -4.93 18.59 -12.56
N PHE A 400 -6.24 18.31 -12.60
CA PHE A 400 -7.24 19.28 -12.19
C PHE A 400 -7.01 19.75 -10.76
N PHE A 401 -6.84 18.82 -9.81
CA PHE A 401 -6.62 19.18 -8.42
C PHE A 401 -5.26 19.85 -8.19
N LEU A 402 -4.18 19.34 -8.79
CA LEU A 402 -2.84 19.91 -8.61
C LEU A 402 -2.71 21.33 -9.19
N ASN A 403 -3.45 21.65 -10.25
CA ASN A 403 -3.42 22.98 -10.88
C ASN A 403 -4.35 24.00 -10.21
N ASP A 404 -5.17 23.59 -9.25
CA ASP A 404 -6.02 24.49 -8.48
C ASP A 404 -5.48 24.68 -7.06
N SER A 405 -5.02 25.90 -6.79
CA SER A 405 -4.46 26.29 -5.48
C SER A 405 -5.39 26.01 -4.29
N GLN A 406 -6.72 26.03 -4.49
CA GLN A 406 -7.71 25.79 -3.45
C GLN A 406 -7.92 24.30 -3.13
N THR A 407 -7.65 23.42 -4.09
CA THR A 407 -7.96 21.99 -3.97
C THR A 407 -6.75 21.07 -4.08
N GLN A 408 -5.56 21.57 -4.46
CA GLN A 408 -4.32 20.78 -4.58
C GLN A 408 -3.99 19.95 -3.33
N TRP A 409 -4.41 20.39 -2.14
CA TRP A 409 -4.19 19.68 -0.88
C TRP A 409 -4.74 18.24 -0.88
N ILE A 410 -5.77 17.93 -1.68
CA ILE A 410 -6.34 16.57 -1.76
C ILE A 410 -5.52 15.64 -2.66
N ALA A 411 -4.73 16.21 -3.58
CA ALA A 411 -3.86 15.48 -4.49
C ALA A 411 -2.38 15.51 -4.06
N ILE A 412 -2.02 16.27 -3.02
CA ILE A 412 -0.67 16.25 -2.45
C ILE A 412 -0.51 15.03 -1.54
N SER A 413 0.38 14.12 -1.94
CA SER A 413 0.59 12.83 -1.29
C SER A 413 1.98 12.64 -0.68
N LYS A 414 2.80 13.70 -0.61
CA LYS A 414 4.14 13.60 -0.01
C LYS A 414 4.04 13.04 1.42
N VAL A 415 4.81 11.96 1.63
CA VAL A 415 4.70 10.96 2.72
C VAL A 415 4.68 11.55 4.13
N ASP A 416 5.32 12.70 4.33
CA ASP A 416 5.53 13.24 5.68
C ASP A 416 4.50 14.30 6.11
N ASP A 417 3.68 14.84 5.18
CA ASP A 417 2.81 15.98 5.50
C ASP A 417 1.43 15.99 4.81
N SER A 418 1.04 14.87 4.18
CA SER A 418 -0.24 14.80 3.47
C SER A 418 -1.43 15.08 4.42
N PHE A 419 -2.40 15.85 3.92
CA PHE A 419 -3.60 16.17 4.68
C PHE A 419 -4.39 14.89 5.03
N THR A 420 -4.43 13.91 4.13
CA THR A 420 -5.14 12.65 4.35
C THR A 420 -4.52 11.84 5.50
N LYS A 421 -3.19 11.78 5.61
CA LYS A 421 -2.52 11.12 6.75
C LYS A 421 -2.88 11.80 8.08
N LYS A 422 -2.86 13.13 8.12
CA LYS A 422 -3.26 13.89 9.32
C LYS A 422 -4.72 13.66 9.70
N LEU A 423 -5.63 13.57 8.73
CA LEU A 423 -7.03 13.22 9.02
C LEU A 423 -7.16 11.80 9.58
N GLU A 424 -6.36 10.86 9.07
CA GLU A 424 -6.31 9.50 9.60
C GLU A 424 -5.78 9.47 11.05
N GLU A 425 -4.71 10.20 11.36
CA GLU A 425 -4.21 10.35 12.74
C GLU A 425 -5.24 11.02 13.67
N MET A 426 -5.97 12.03 13.18
CA MET A 426 -7.05 12.64 13.95
C MET A 426 -8.21 11.68 14.21
N LEU A 427 -8.50 10.75 13.28
CA LEU A 427 -9.50 9.70 13.52
C LEU A 427 -9.05 8.75 14.64
N ASP A 428 -7.75 8.52 14.78
CA ASP A 428 -7.17 7.71 15.86
C ASP A 428 -7.32 8.44 17.21
N MET A 429 -7.00 9.74 17.26
CA MET A 429 -7.14 10.56 18.46
C MET A 429 -8.58 10.61 18.98
N ILE A 430 -9.60 10.49 18.12
CA ILE A 430 -11.01 10.44 18.55
C ILE A 430 -11.30 9.22 19.44
N ILE A 431 -10.54 8.13 19.30
CA ILE A 431 -10.70 6.94 20.14
C ILE A 431 -10.37 7.27 21.61
N GLU A 432 -9.40 8.15 21.83
CA GLU A 432 -8.97 8.60 23.15
C GLU A 432 -9.81 9.80 23.63
N ASP A 433 -9.90 10.86 22.82
CA ASP A 433 -10.46 12.17 23.19
C ASP A 433 -11.98 12.31 22.92
N GLY A 434 -12.57 11.34 22.25
CA GLY A 434 -14.00 11.26 21.98
C GLY A 434 -14.54 12.44 21.16
N LYS A 435 -15.69 12.98 21.60
CA LYS A 435 -16.49 13.95 20.81
C LYS A 435 -15.74 15.24 20.47
N SER A 436 -14.82 15.72 21.31
CA SER A 436 -14.12 16.99 21.06
C SER A 436 -13.24 16.89 19.82
N ALA A 437 -12.40 15.86 19.76
CA ALA A 437 -11.54 15.59 18.60
C ALA A 437 -12.36 15.37 17.31
N TYR A 438 -13.57 14.80 17.41
CA TYR A 438 -14.48 14.69 16.26
C TYR A 438 -14.92 16.07 15.73
N LEU A 439 -15.24 17.01 16.62
CA LEU A 439 -15.61 18.36 16.20
C LEU A 439 -14.41 19.10 15.59
N ASP A 440 -13.22 18.91 16.14
CA ASP A 440 -11.98 19.51 15.62
C ASP A 440 -11.64 18.97 14.23
N LEU A 441 -11.80 17.67 14.00
CA LEU A 441 -11.69 17.04 12.68
C LEU A 441 -12.61 17.73 11.67
N MET A 442 -13.88 17.89 12.01
CA MET A 442 -14.87 18.49 11.11
C MET A 442 -14.59 19.97 10.84
N GLN A 443 -14.14 20.73 11.83
CA GLN A 443 -13.74 22.13 11.66
C GLN A 443 -12.53 22.26 10.73
N ASN A 444 -11.53 21.38 10.87
CA ASN A 444 -10.35 21.37 10.00
C ASN A 444 -10.72 21.07 8.54
N ILE A 445 -11.61 20.11 8.30
CA ILE A 445 -12.10 19.81 6.95
C ILE A 445 -12.88 20.99 6.38
N GLN A 446 -13.78 21.59 7.17
CA GLN A 446 -14.56 22.76 6.73
C GLN A 446 -13.65 23.94 6.37
N LYS A 447 -12.63 24.22 7.19
CA LYS A 447 -11.65 25.27 6.93
C LYS A 447 -10.87 25.04 5.62
N ARG A 448 -10.52 23.78 5.33
CA ARG A 448 -9.81 23.40 4.09
C ARG A 448 -10.67 23.48 2.85
N LEU A 449 -11.94 23.06 2.93
CA LEU A 449 -12.88 23.17 1.80
C LEU A 449 -13.27 24.62 1.53
N GLY A 450 -13.23 25.49 2.55
CA GLY A 450 -13.53 26.90 2.41
C GLY A 450 -15.01 27.17 2.09
N THR A 451 -15.43 28.42 2.30
CA THR A 451 -16.77 28.88 1.91
C THR A 451 -16.87 29.10 0.41
N GLU A 452 -15.77 29.40 -0.27
CA GLU A 452 -15.75 29.70 -1.71
C GLU A 452 -16.07 28.49 -2.59
N ILE A 453 -15.52 27.30 -2.32
CA ILE A 453 -15.88 26.08 -3.07
C ILE A 453 -17.36 25.72 -2.86
N SER A 454 -17.83 25.86 -1.61
CA SER A 454 -19.24 25.68 -1.25
C SER A 454 -20.15 26.70 -1.96
N ASN A 455 -19.69 27.94 -2.11
CA ASN A 455 -20.40 29.01 -2.80
C ASN A 455 -20.29 28.91 -4.33
N LEU A 456 -19.20 28.38 -4.87
CA LEU A 456 -19.04 28.06 -6.30
C LEU A 456 -20.07 27.03 -6.74
N TYR A 457 -20.43 26.07 -5.87
CA TYR A 457 -21.58 25.20 -6.12
C TYR A 457 -22.92 25.98 -6.09
N ARG A 458 -23.15 26.80 -5.05
CA ARG A 458 -24.41 27.56 -4.89
C ARG A 458 -24.65 28.61 -5.99
N ASN A 459 -23.64 29.36 -6.38
CA ASN A 459 -23.74 30.40 -7.40
C ASN A 459 -23.91 29.79 -8.80
N ASN A 460 -23.23 28.68 -9.09
CA ASN A 460 -23.37 28.02 -10.40
C ASN A 460 -24.63 27.16 -10.53
N SER A 461 -25.31 26.84 -9.42
CA SER A 461 -26.68 26.30 -9.45
C SER A 461 -27.67 27.31 -10.06
N ASN A 462 -27.38 28.60 -9.94
CA ASN A 462 -28.15 29.66 -10.60
C ASN A 462 -27.74 29.85 -12.07
N ASP A 463 -26.47 29.61 -12.44
CA ASP A 463 -26.03 29.77 -13.84
C ASP A 463 -26.47 28.62 -14.76
N ASN A 464 -26.59 27.39 -14.23
CA ASN A 464 -27.21 26.28 -14.97
C ASN A 464 -28.74 26.43 -15.14
N ALA A 465 -29.36 27.45 -14.53
CA ALA A 465 -30.75 27.82 -14.82
C ALA A 465 -30.89 28.66 -16.10
N SER A 466 -29.79 29.03 -16.77
CA SER A 466 -29.81 29.90 -17.96
C SER A 466 -29.65 29.18 -19.32
N ALA A 467 -29.37 27.86 -19.34
CA ALA A 467 -29.08 27.13 -20.59
C ALA A 467 -30.04 25.97 -20.95
N THR A 468 -31.21 25.90 -20.33
CA THR A 468 -32.33 25.10 -20.84
C THR A 468 -33.56 25.99 -20.85
N LYS A 469 -34.19 26.19 -22.02
CA LYS A 469 -35.59 26.60 -22.06
C LYS A 469 -36.33 25.65 -21.13
N LYS A 470 -36.78 26.15 -19.97
CA LYS A 470 -37.62 25.39 -19.03
C LYS A 470 -38.85 24.94 -19.81
N GLU A 471 -38.89 23.69 -20.23
CA GLU A 471 -40.18 23.06 -20.51
C GLU A 471 -40.95 23.05 -19.19
N MET A 472 -42.10 23.74 -19.19
CA MET A 472 -42.98 23.77 -18.04
C MET A 472 -43.56 22.37 -17.87
N ILE A 473 -43.05 21.64 -16.88
CA ILE A 473 -43.56 20.31 -16.54
C ILE A 473 -44.87 20.54 -15.77
N PRO A 474 -46.03 20.06 -16.26
CA PRO A 474 -47.29 20.25 -15.56
C PRO A 474 -47.28 19.48 -14.22
N PRO A 475 -47.91 20.03 -13.17
CA PRO A 475 -48.08 19.31 -11.91
C PRO A 475 -48.98 18.08 -12.09
N THR A 476 -48.82 17.10 -11.20
CA THR A 476 -49.70 15.92 -11.19
C THR A 476 -51.09 16.27 -10.68
N GLU A 477 -52.10 15.50 -11.09
CA GLU A 477 -53.50 15.70 -10.68
C GLU A 477 -53.68 15.68 -9.16
N LYS A 478 -52.94 14.83 -8.44
CA LYS A 478 -52.91 14.80 -6.97
C LYS A 478 -52.41 16.12 -6.36
N GLN A 479 -51.41 16.76 -6.98
CA GLN A 479 -50.89 18.03 -6.51
C GLN A 479 -51.90 19.16 -6.77
N LEU A 480 -52.55 19.17 -7.94
CA LEU A 480 -53.60 20.14 -8.25
C LEU A 480 -54.80 20.01 -7.31
N ASN A 481 -55.27 18.79 -7.04
CA ASN A 481 -56.35 18.54 -6.07
C ASN A 481 -55.98 19.00 -4.66
N PHE A 482 -54.71 18.85 -4.28
CA PHE A 482 -54.24 19.34 -2.98
C PHE A 482 -54.16 20.87 -2.93
N VAL A 483 -53.73 21.52 -4.02
CA VAL A 483 -53.79 22.98 -4.16
C VAL A 483 -55.22 23.49 -4.04
N GLU A 484 -56.19 22.88 -4.74
CA GLU A 484 -57.60 23.28 -4.63
C GLU A 484 -58.13 23.10 -3.20
N THR A 485 -57.69 22.06 -2.49
CA THR A 485 -58.05 21.83 -1.09
C THR A 485 -57.48 22.95 -0.20
N ILE A 486 -56.23 23.36 -0.44
CA ILE A 486 -55.58 24.48 0.25
C ILE A 486 -56.30 25.80 -0.05
N GLU A 487 -56.61 26.08 -1.32
CA GLU A 487 -57.32 27.30 -1.76
C GLU A 487 -58.68 27.43 -1.08
N LYS A 488 -59.47 26.35 -1.04
CA LYS A 488 -60.79 26.34 -0.36
C LYS A 488 -60.67 26.49 1.14
N THR A 489 -59.70 25.82 1.76
CA THR A 489 -59.56 25.79 3.23
C THR A 489 -59.03 27.10 3.79
N LEU A 490 -58.08 27.72 3.08
CA LEU A 490 -57.43 28.97 3.53
C LEU A 490 -58.01 30.22 2.87
N GLN A 491 -59.01 30.08 2.00
CA GLN A 491 -59.61 31.16 1.19
C GLN A 491 -58.57 32.00 0.43
N ILE A 492 -57.54 31.33 -0.10
CA ILE A 492 -56.48 31.94 -0.91
C ILE A 492 -56.63 31.49 -2.36
N LYS A 493 -56.21 32.33 -3.32
CA LYS A 493 -56.23 32.01 -4.74
C LYS A 493 -54.81 31.83 -5.26
N ALA A 494 -54.52 30.64 -5.79
CA ALA A 494 -53.28 30.29 -6.44
C ALA A 494 -53.17 30.99 -7.81
N SER A 495 -51.95 31.37 -8.19
CA SER A 495 -51.66 31.91 -9.51
C SER A 495 -51.86 30.85 -10.60
N ASP A 496 -52.32 31.24 -11.79
CA ASP A 496 -52.52 30.33 -12.94
C ASP A 496 -51.24 29.60 -13.37
N MET A 497 -50.07 30.14 -13.00
CA MET A 497 -48.77 29.52 -13.26
C MET A 497 -48.57 28.20 -12.50
N ILE A 498 -49.22 28.03 -11.34
CA ILE A 498 -49.19 26.81 -10.52
C ILE A 498 -49.81 25.63 -11.27
N LYS A 499 -50.76 25.87 -12.18
CA LYS A 499 -51.39 24.80 -12.98
C LYS A 499 -50.51 24.32 -14.13
N LYS A 500 -49.46 25.07 -14.48
CA LYS A 500 -48.60 24.81 -15.63
C LYS A 500 -47.17 24.40 -15.25
N ASP A 501 -46.71 24.80 -14.06
CA ASP A 501 -45.36 24.48 -13.56
C ASP A 501 -45.40 23.73 -12.22
N LYS A 502 -44.95 22.47 -12.24
CA LYS A 502 -44.85 21.58 -11.09
C LYS A 502 -44.05 22.18 -9.95
N PHE A 503 -43.00 22.97 -10.23
CA PHE A 503 -42.17 23.56 -9.18
C PHE A 503 -42.89 24.71 -8.48
N ALA A 504 -43.60 25.56 -9.23
CA ALA A 504 -44.47 26.59 -8.65
C ALA A 504 -45.57 25.96 -7.78
N CYS A 505 -46.14 24.84 -8.23
CA CYS A 505 -47.13 24.07 -7.48
C CYS A 505 -46.59 23.51 -6.16
N MET A 506 -45.42 22.87 -6.19
CA MET A 506 -44.79 22.34 -4.97
C MET A 506 -44.45 23.43 -3.96
N LYS A 507 -43.93 24.58 -4.43
CA LYS A 507 -43.62 25.70 -3.55
C LYS A 507 -44.86 26.27 -2.87
N PHE A 508 -45.95 26.44 -3.64
CA PHE A 508 -47.24 26.87 -3.07
C PHE A 508 -47.76 25.90 -2.01
N ILE A 509 -47.69 24.58 -2.29
CA ILE A 509 -48.07 23.55 -1.33
C ILE A 509 -47.22 23.63 -0.06
N GLU A 510 -45.91 23.77 -0.17
CA GLU A 510 -45.01 23.81 0.99
C GLU A 510 -45.25 25.03 1.89
N GLU A 511 -45.51 26.20 1.29
CA GLU A 511 -45.78 27.44 2.01
C GLU A 511 -47.12 27.43 2.76
N HIS A 512 -48.12 26.74 2.23
CA HIS A 512 -49.50 26.84 2.71
C HIS A 512 -50.00 25.57 3.41
N SER A 513 -49.43 24.39 3.14
CA SER A 513 -49.80 23.14 3.81
C SER A 513 -49.57 23.19 5.33
N LYS A 514 -48.54 23.91 5.79
CA LYS A 514 -48.25 24.12 7.22
C LYS A 514 -49.31 24.97 7.93
N LYS A 515 -50.11 25.73 7.19
CA LYS A 515 -51.18 26.59 7.70
C LYS A 515 -52.55 25.89 7.66
N MET A 516 -52.64 24.70 7.06
CA MET A 516 -53.88 23.93 7.08
C MET A 516 -54.18 23.45 8.51
N PRO A 517 -55.46 23.46 8.93
CA PRO A 517 -55.86 22.87 10.20
C PRO A 517 -55.46 21.39 10.19
N LYS A 518 -54.78 20.94 11.26
CA LYS A 518 -54.46 19.52 11.42
C LYS A 518 -55.78 18.77 11.52
N LYS A 519 -55.93 17.68 10.75
CA LYS A 519 -57.07 16.77 10.93
C LYS A 519 -57.03 16.25 12.36
N ASP A 520 -58.03 16.60 13.16
CA ASP A 520 -58.34 15.85 14.37
C ASP A 520 -58.60 14.40 13.94
N LYS A 521 -57.87 13.48 14.55
CA LYS A 521 -57.93 12.04 14.24
C LYS A 521 -59.22 11.42 14.73
#